data_AF-A0A2N6QND2-F1
#
_entry.id   AF-A0A2N6QND2-F1
#
_cell.length_a   1.000
_cell.length_b   1.000
_cell.length_c   1.000
_cell.angle_alpha   90.00
_cell.angle_beta   90.00
_cell.angle_gamma   90.00
#
_symmetry.space_group_name_H-M   'P 1'
#
loop_
_entity.id
_entity.type
_entity.pdbx_description
1 polymer ?
#
loop_
_entity_poly.entity_id
_entity_poly.type
_entity_poly.pdbx_seq_one_letter_code
_entity_poly.pdbx_strand_id
1 'polypeptide(L)'
;MSPTMQYPKRQFERESQAVDVARSVTPISLLYEYNTNKFKIIEKAKSTLQRALCALAAVQVYDLVTSQHKDFKAEDAKARELAAFVARYKGKERMFFDDYRAENMPPVPMPKGVAVSAAIKAKGDECGRKLAADRGEEFVKVVFTGSQWKQYKEPNWPYRVMGSALPCVLVTRTAGKDYIIECSLQKNTAGSTYFMSANDGERKPVK
;
A
#
# COMPACT_ATOMS: atom_id res chain seq x y z
N MET A 1 4.42 -42.76 -0.49
CA MET A 1 4.58 -41.34 -0.13
C MET A 1 5.35 -40.66 -1.26
N SER A 2 4.72 -39.74 -1.98
CA SER A 2 5.30 -39.08 -3.15
C SER A 2 6.46 -38.15 -2.74
N PRO A 3 7.61 -38.17 -3.45
CA PRO A 3 8.80 -37.38 -3.10
C PRO A 3 8.62 -35.85 -3.23
N THR A 4 7.49 -35.39 -3.76
CA THR A 4 7.23 -33.99 -4.12
C THR A 4 7.03 -33.05 -2.93
N MET A 5 6.62 -33.55 -1.76
CA MET A 5 6.41 -32.71 -0.57
C MET A 5 7.67 -32.47 0.30
N GLN A 6 8.79 -33.16 0.03
CA GLN A 6 10.01 -33.00 0.83
C GLN A 6 10.90 -31.84 0.37
N TYR A 7 10.85 -31.48 -0.91
CA TYR A 7 11.73 -30.45 -1.48
C TYR A 7 11.47 -29.04 -0.92
N PRO A 8 10.21 -28.55 -0.84
CA PRO A 8 9.93 -27.21 -0.29
C PRO A 8 10.32 -27.10 1.18
N LYS A 9 10.14 -28.18 1.95
CA LYS A 9 10.48 -28.24 3.36
C LYS A 9 11.99 -28.16 3.59
N ARG A 10 12.77 -28.93 2.83
CA ARG A 10 14.25 -28.88 2.89
C ARG A 10 14.82 -27.54 2.45
N GLN A 11 14.19 -26.90 1.47
CA GLN A 11 14.60 -25.56 1.04
C GLN A 11 14.40 -24.54 2.17
N PHE A 12 13.23 -24.55 2.81
CA PHE A 12 12.94 -23.67 3.94
C PHE A 12 13.90 -23.88 5.12
N GLU A 13 14.22 -25.14 5.44
CA GLU A 13 15.20 -25.47 6.49
C GLU A 13 16.60 -24.93 6.16
N ARG A 14 17.03 -25.03 4.90
CA ARG A 14 18.32 -24.46 4.45
C ARG A 14 18.35 -22.93 4.52
N GLU A 15 17.26 -22.29 4.08
CA GLU A 15 17.14 -20.83 4.14
C GLU A 15 17.13 -20.33 5.59
N SER A 16 16.42 -21.02 6.49
CA SER A 16 16.45 -20.73 7.93
C SER A 16 17.85 -20.87 8.51
N GLN A 17 18.56 -21.96 8.20
CA GLN A 17 19.93 -22.17 8.66
C GLN A 17 20.88 -21.08 8.13
N ALA A 18 20.75 -20.66 6.88
CA ALA A 18 21.54 -19.58 6.31
C ALA A 18 21.28 -18.24 7.04
N VAL A 19 20.02 -17.95 7.39
CA VAL A 19 19.65 -16.76 8.17
C VAL A 19 20.24 -16.84 9.58
N ASP A 20 20.21 -17.99 10.25
CA ASP A 20 20.78 -18.18 11.59
C ASP A 20 22.31 -18.05 11.59
N VAL A 21 22.97 -18.54 10.54
CA VAL A 21 24.40 -18.29 10.32
C VAL A 21 24.63 -16.78 10.16
N ALA A 22 23.87 -16.09 9.32
CA ALA A 22 24.00 -14.64 9.13
C ALA A 22 23.80 -13.86 10.44
N ARG A 23 22.86 -14.28 11.30
CA ARG A 23 22.63 -13.69 12.64
C ARG A 23 23.74 -13.97 13.66
N SER A 24 24.61 -14.97 13.43
CA SER A 24 25.63 -15.36 14.41
C SER A 24 27.02 -14.84 14.06
N VAL A 25 27.31 -14.68 12.76
CA VAL A 25 28.64 -14.28 12.24
C VAL A 25 28.74 -12.79 11.92
N THR A 26 27.64 -12.10 11.66
CA THR A 26 27.68 -10.69 11.20
C THR A 26 27.69 -9.74 12.39
N PRO A 27 28.67 -8.84 12.54
CA PRO A 27 28.66 -7.86 13.62
C PRO A 27 27.38 -7.01 13.64
N ILE A 28 26.74 -6.91 14.81
CA ILE A 28 25.49 -6.14 14.97
C ILE A 28 25.64 -4.67 14.55
N SER A 29 26.82 -4.08 14.76
CA SER A 29 27.12 -2.70 14.37
C SER A 29 26.98 -2.47 12.87
N LEU A 30 27.41 -3.44 12.05
CA LEU A 30 27.27 -3.40 10.59
C LEU A 30 25.82 -3.56 10.16
N LEU A 31 25.04 -4.40 10.85
CA LEU A 31 23.61 -4.56 10.58
C LEU A 31 22.84 -3.26 10.87
N TYR A 32 23.16 -2.57 11.97
CA TYR A 32 22.59 -1.26 12.27
C TYR A 32 22.92 -0.23 11.20
N GLU A 33 24.18 -0.14 10.79
CA GLU A 33 24.62 0.81 9.78
C GLU A 33 23.97 0.52 8.42
N TYR A 34 23.98 -0.75 7.99
CA TYR A 34 23.38 -1.18 6.74
C TYR A 34 21.90 -0.81 6.67
N ASN A 35 21.10 -1.21 7.67
CA ASN A 35 19.66 -0.92 7.67
C ASN A 35 19.37 0.59 7.75
N THR A 36 20.09 1.30 8.62
CA THR A 36 19.92 2.76 8.77
C THR A 36 20.25 3.47 7.46
N ASN A 37 21.31 3.06 6.77
CA ASN A 37 21.67 3.60 5.46
C ASN A 37 20.59 3.32 4.40
N LYS A 38 19.96 2.14 4.40
CA LYS A 38 18.83 1.86 3.51
C LYS A 38 17.65 2.79 3.77
N PHE A 39 17.28 3.01 5.04
CA PHE A 39 16.23 3.97 5.39
C PHE A 39 16.57 5.41 4.97
N LYS A 40 17.82 5.84 5.18
CA LYS A 40 18.30 7.16 4.71
C LYS A 40 18.28 7.29 3.18
N ILE A 41 18.49 6.20 2.43
CA ILE A 41 18.36 6.19 0.97
C ILE A 41 16.91 6.41 0.55
N ILE A 42 15.91 5.85 1.26
CA ILE A 42 14.49 6.07 0.94
C ILE A 42 14.15 7.57 0.96
N GLU A 43 14.68 8.31 1.94
CA GLU A 43 14.46 9.76 2.06
C GLU A 43 15.10 10.58 0.94
N LYS A 44 16.24 10.11 0.40
CA LYS A 44 17.06 10.86 -0.58
C LYS A 44 16.87 10.41 -2.02
N ALA A 45 16.40 9.18 -2.25
CA ALA A 45 16.33 8.59 -3.57
C ALA A 45 15.34 9.36 -4.45
N LYS A 46 15.72 9.66 -5.69
CA LYS A 46 14.82 10.24 -6.70
C LYS A 46 14.00 9.18 -7.43
N SER A 47 14.55 7.96 -7.55
CA SER A 47 13.88 6.83 -8.20
C SER A 47 12.87 6.17 -7.25
N THR A 48 11.64 5.99 -7.72
CA THR A 48 10.58 5.24 -7.03
C THR A 48 10.96 3.77 -6.84
N LEU A 49 11.60 3.14 -7.84
CA LEU A 49 12.10 1.78 -7.73
C LEU A 49 13.11 1.63 -6.60
N GLN A 50 14.07 2.57 -6.52
CA GLN A 50 15.10 2.53 -5.50
C GLN A 50 14.49 2.68 -4.10
N ARG A 51 13.49 3.56 -3.93
CA ARG A 51 12.73 3.69 -2.67
C ARG A 51 12.03 2.38 -2.32
N ALA A 52 11.32 1.77 -3.26
CA ALA A 52 10.60 0.52 -3.04
C ALA A 52 11.53 -0.64 -2.64
N LEU A 53 12.61 -0.84 -3.39
CA LEU A 53 13.60 -1.88 -3.08
C LEU A 53 14.29 -1.65 -1.74
N CYS A 54 14.67 -0.41 -1.42
CA CYS A 54 15.30 -0.09 -0.14
C CYS A 54 14.32 -0.25 1.03
N ALA A 55 13.04 0.13 0.88
CA ALA A 55 12.02 -0.07 1.90
C ALA A 55 11.81 -1.56 2.20
N LEU A 56 11.63 -2.38 1.17
CA LEU A 56 11.48 -3.82 1.33
C LEU A 56 12.70 -4.45 2.01
N ALA A 57 13.90 -4.15 1.49
CA ALA A 57 15.14 -4.71 2.02
C ALA A 57 15.39 -4.28 3.46
N ALA A 58 15.19 -3.01 3.80
CA ALA A 58 15.43 -2.49 5.15
C ALA A 58 14.50 -3.16 6.19
N VAL A 59 13.21 -3.29 5.87
CA VAL A 59 12.24 -3.91 6.79
C VAL A 59 12.49 -5.42 6.92
N GLN A 60 12.74 -6.12 5.81
CA GLN A 60 13.04 -7.56 5.85
C GLN A 60 14.32 -7.86 6.62
N VAL A 61 15.40 -7.11 6.38
CA VAL A 61 16.66 -7.31 7.11
C VAL A 61 16.51 -6.94 8.58
N TYR A 62 15.69 -5.94 8.92
CA TYR A 62 15.38 -5.64 10.32
C TYR A 62 14.62 -6.78 11.01
N ASP A 63 13.50 -7.22 10.43
CA ASP A 63 12.61 -8.23 11.02
C ASP A 63 13.27 -9.61 11.08
N LEU A 64 13.97 -10.02 10.01
CA LEU A 64 14.52 -11.36 9.91
C LEU A 64 15.94 -11.49 10.45
N VAL A 65 16.75 -10.42 10.48
CA VAL A 65 18.17 -10.54 10.86
C VAL A 65 18.50 -9.66 12.06
N THR A 66 18.25 -8.35 11.98
CA THR A 66 18.81 -7.40 12.95
C THR A 66 18.14 -7.47 14.31
N SER A 67 16.79 -7.51 14.34
CA SER A 67 16.04 -7.61 15.60
C SER A 67 16.16 -8.97 16.29
N GLN A 68 16.56 -10.00 15.54
CA GLN A 68 16.72 -11.39 15.99
C GLN A 68 18.18 -11.77 16.26
N HIS A 69 19.10 -10.82 16.11
CA HIS A 69 20.52 -11.04 16.32
C HIS A 69 20.82 -11.21 17.82
N LYS A 70 21.73 -12.13 18.17
CA LYS A 70 22.06 -12.48 19.57
C LYS A 70 22.49 -11.28 20.44
N ASP A 71 23.18 -10.33 19.82
CA ASP A 71 23.72 -9.12 20.48
C ASP A 71 22.79 -7.89 20.34
N PHE A 72 21.57 -8.05 19.83
CA PHE A 72 20.63 -6.93 19.69
C PHE A 72 20.13 -6.46 21.06
N LYS A 73 20.24 -5.16 21.34
CA LYS A 73 19.69 -4.54 22.55
C LYS A 73 18.84 -3.33 22.18
N ALA A 74 17.58 -3.34 22.57
CA ALA A 74 16.63 -2.28 22.21
C ALA A 74 16.99 -0.92 22.83
N GLU A 75 17.72 -0.93 23.94
CA GLU A 75 18.15 0.27 24.65
C GLU A 75 19.34 0.97 23.97
N ASP A 76 20.05 0.31 23.06
CA ASP A 76 21.20 0.89 22.37
C ASP A 76 20.75 2.09 21.51
N ALA A 77 21.53 3.18 21.51
CA ALA A 77 21.20 4.38 20.76
C ALA A 77 20.97 4.10 19.25
N LYS A 78 21.80 3.23 18.66
CA LYS A 78 21.67 2.79 17.26
C LYS A 78 20.42 1.94 17.02
N ALA A 79 20.05 1.09 17.97
CA ALA A 79 18.83 0.30 17.89
C ALA A 79 17.58 1.20 17.97
N ARG A 80 17.60 2.23 18.82
CA ARG A 80 16.52 3.23 18.91
C ARG A 80 16.38 4.06 17.63
N GLU A 81 17.49 4.55 17.07
CA GLU A 81 17.47 5.25 15.76
C GLU A 81 16.84 4.36 14.68
N LEU A 82 17.28 3.10 14.61
CA LEU A 82 16.75 2.15 13.64
C LEU A 82 15.27 1.84 13.88
N ALA A 83 14.84 1.66 15.13
CA ALA A 83 13.45 1.43 15.49
C ALA A 83 12.55 2.61 15.08
N ALA A 84 13.03 3.86 15.19
CA ALA A 84 12.30 5.03 14.74
C ALA A 84 12.09 5.03 13.21
N PHE A 85 13.10 4.63 12.44
CA PHE A 85 12.96 4.44 10.99
C PHE A 85 11.98 3.32 10.65
N VAL A 86 12.10 2.16 11.32
CA VAL A 86 11.19 1.04 11.12
C VAL A 86 9.75 1.45 11.42
N ALA A 87 9.49 2.11 12.55
CA ALA A 87 8.15 2.60 12.89
C ALA A 87 7.58 3.57 11.85
N ARG A 88 8.44 4.37 11.19
CA ARG A 88 8.02 5.31 10.16
C ARG A 88 7.60 4.63 8.86
N TYR A 89 8.28 3.55 8.47
CA TYR A 89 8.19 2.96 7.12
C TYR A 89 7.58 1.56 7.07
N LYS A 90 7.55 0.83 8.18
CA LYS A 90 6.95 -0.50 8.24
C LYS A 90 5.46 -0.44 7.90
N GLY A 91 5.03 -1.30 6.99
CA GLY A 91 3.65 -1.29 6.44
C GLY A 91 3.42 -0.30 5.30
N LYS A 92 4.40 0.56 4.97
CA LYS A 92 4.34 1.50 3.83
C LYS A 92 5.11 1.01 2.61
N GLU A 93 5.70 -0.18 2.65
CA GLU A 93 6.48 -0.76 1.56
C GLU A 93 5.64 -0.88 0.29
N ARG A 94 4.36 -1.29 0.46
CA ARG A 94 3.40 -1.41 -0.64
C ARG A 94 3.17 -0.07 -1.34
N MET A 95 3.10 1.04 -0.60
CA MET A 95 2.91 2.37 -1.18
C MET A 95 4.04 2.73 -2.14
N PHE A 96 5.30 2.42 -1.79
CA PHE A 96 6.44 2.70 -2.68
C PHE A 96 6.41 1.85 -3.96
N PHE A 97 5.96 0.59 -3.88
CA PHE A 97 5.76 -0.24 -5.07
C PHE A 97 4.59 0.25 -5.93
N ASP A 98 3.50 0.71 -5.31
CA ASP A 98 2.36 1.27 -6.01
C ASP A 98 2.76 2.57 -6.75
N ASP A 99 3.58 3.42 -6.13
CA ASP A 99 4.15 4.62 -6.78
C ASP A 99 5.04 4.25 -7.97
N TYR A 100 5.92 3.24 -7.80
CA TYR A 100 6.76 2.75 -8.91
C TYR A 100 5.91 2.21 -10.07
N ARG A 101 4.86 1.43 -9.80
CA ARG A 101 3.97 0.93 -10.85
C ARG A 101 3.23 2.08 -11.54
N ALA A 102 2.73 3.04 -10.77
CA ALA A 102 2.04 4.22 -11.29
C ALA A 102 2.93 5.05 -12.23
N GLU A 103 4.22 5.20 -11.92
CA GLU A 103 5.16 5.91 -12.80
C GLU A 103 5.47 5.17 -14.10
N ASN A 104 5.36 3.83 -14.11
CA ASN A 104 5.64 3.01 -15.29
C ASN A 104 4.38 2.63 -16.08
N MET A 105 3.19 3.02 -15.60
CA MET A 105 1.94 2.78 -16.33
C MET A 105 1.72 3.81 -17.44
N PRO A 106 1.14 3.41 -18.58
CA PRO A 106 0.80 4.34 -19.64
C PRO A 106 -0.25 5.35 -19.12
N PRO A 107 -0.06 6.67 -19.38
CA PRO A 107 -1.01 7.68 -18.93
C PRO A 107 -2.36 7.53 -19.62
N VAL A 108 -3.42 7.65 -18.82
CA VAL A 108 -4.80 7.48 -19.26
C VAL A 108 -5.46 8.86 -19.40
N PRO A 109 -6.27 9.09 -20.45
CA PRO A 109 -7.03 10.32 -20.55
C PRO A 109 -8.02 10.47 -19.38
N MET A 110 -8.24 11.70 -18.94
CA MET A 110 -9.20 11.97 -17.87
C MET A 110 -10.61 11.46 -18.26
N PRO A 111 -11.27 10.67 -17.39
CA PRO A 111 -12.56 10.08 -17.73
C PRO A 111 -13.62 11.17 -17.92
N LYS A 112 -14.43 11.02 -18.98
CA LYS A 112 -15.63 11.83 -19.19
C LYS A 112 -16.67 11.40 -18.17
N GLY A 113 -16.82 12.19 -17.11
CA GLY A 113 -17.75 11.90 -16.03
C GLY A 113 -19.22 11.96 -16.48
N VAL A 114 -20.06 11.20 -15.78
CA VAL A 114 -21.52 11.29 -15.87
C VAL A 114 -22.02 12.27 -14.81
N ALA A 115 -23.00 13.09 -15.16
CA ALA A 115 -23.64 13.99 -14.21
C ALA A 115 -24.44 13.19 -13.16
N VAL A 116 -24.21 13.48 -11.89
CA VAL A 116 -24.97 12.96 -10.74
C VAL A 116 -25.54 14.12 -9.94
N SER A 117 -26.52 13.84 -9.08
CA SER A 117 -27.14 14.87 -8.24
C SER A 117 -26.11 15.54 -7.32
N ALA A 118 -26.35 16.81 -6.99
CA ALA A 118 -25.45 17.61 -6.15
C ALA A 118 -25.21 16.97 -4.77
N ALA A 119 -26.22 16.29 -4.20
CA ALA A 119 -26.10 15.56 -2.95
C ALA A 119 -25.12 14.38 -3.03
N ILE A 120 -25.18 13.59 -4.11
CA ILE A 120 -24.25 12.47 -4.33
C ILE A 120 -22.84 12.99 -4.58
N LYS A 121 -22.70 14.09 -5.33
CA LYS A 121 -21.41 14.73 -5.56
C LYS A 121 -20.76 15.20 -4.26
N ALA A 122 -21.50 15.90 -3.40
CA ALA A 122 -21.00 16.37 -2.11
C ALA A 122 -20.53 15.21 -1.21
N LYS A 123 -21.29 14.11 -1.15
CA LYS A 123 -20.90 12.90 -0.41
C LYS A 123 -19.69 12.19 -1.03
N GLY A 124 -19.63 12.12 -2.35
CA GLY A 124 -18.47 11.61 -3.08
C GLY A 124 -17.21 12.40 -2.76
N ASP A 125 -17.26 13.73 -2.82
CA ASP A 125 -16.13 14.60 -2.51
C ASP A 125 -15.70 14.51 -1.03
N GLU A 126 -16.66 14.38 -0.09
CA GLU A 126 -16.35 14.17 1.34
C GLU A 126 -15.61 12.84 1.56
N CYS A 127 -16.13 11.74 1.01
CA CYS A 127 -15.49 10.43 1.12
C CYS A 127 -14.16 10.35 0.36
N GLY A 128 -14.06 11.03 -0.79
CA GLY A 128 -12.84 11.11 -1.58
C GLY A 128 -11.72 11.87 -0.87
N ARG A 129 -12.05 12.95 -0.14
CA ARG A 129 -11.06 13.64 0.72
C ARG A 129 -10.55 12.75 1.84
N LYS A 130 -11.42 11.97 2.48
CA LYS A 130 -11.00 11.02 3.53
C LYS A 130 -10.05 9.96 2.95
N LEU A 131 -10.41 9.35 1.83
CA LEU A 131 -9.58 8.34 1.18
C LEU A 131 -8.22 8.91 0.70
N ALA A 132 -8.21 10.14 0.19
CA ALA A 132 -6.97 10.83 -0.18
C ALA A 132 -6.10 11.14 1.06
N ALA A 133 -6.70 11.61 2.15
CA ALA A 133 -6.01 11.90 3.40
C ALA A 133 -5.40 10.63 4.04
N ASP A 134 -6.13 9.51 4.03
CA ASP A 134 -5.63 8.23 4.52
C ASP A 134 -4.41 7.73 3.72
N ARG A 135 -4.32 8.12 2.44
CA ARG A 135 -3.18 7.82 1.56
C ARG A 135 -2.08 8.89 1.60
N GLY A 136 -2.31 10.01 2.28
CA GLY A 136 -1.38 11.16 2.29
C GLY A 136 -1.29 11.90 0.96
N GLU A 137 -2.35 11.88 0.15
CA GLU A 137 -2.41 12.50 -1.19
C GLU A 137 -3.30 13.76 -1.18
N GLU A 138 -3.05 14.68 -2.11
CA GLU A 138 -3.91 15.86 -2.29
C GLU A 138 -5.17 15.49 -3.08
N PHE A 139 -6.32 15.88 -2.56
CA PHE A 139 -7.60 15.69 -3.24
C PHE A 139 -7.78 16.72 -4.36
N VAL A 140 -8.04 16.26 -5.60
CA VAL A 140 -8.39 17.14 -6.73
C VAL A 140 -9.90 17.14 -6.96
N LYS A 141 -10.47 15.98 -7.28
CA LYS A 141 -11.92 15.81 -7.54
C LYS A 141 -12.34 14.34 -7.61
N VAL A 142 -13.65 14.08 -7.48
CA VAL A 142 -14.26 12.80 -7.83
C VAL A 142 -15.01 12.92 -9.16
N VAL A 143 -14.81 11.93 -10.05
CA VAL A 143 -15.47 11.83 -11.35
C VAL A 143 -16.31 10.55 -11.38
N PHE A 144 -17.63 10.66 -11.52
CA PHE A 144 -18.50 9.49 -11.59
C PHE A 144 -18.48 8.87 -12.98
N THR A 145 -18.22 7.57 -13.09
CA THR A 145 -18.17 6.85 -14.38
C THR A 145 -19.48 6.16 -14.72
N GLY A 146 -20.42 6.09 -13.77
CA GLY A 146 -21.77 5.61 -14.00
C GLY A 146 -22.79 6.37 -13.15
N SER A 147 -24.03 6.43 -13.64
CA SER A 147 -25.17 7.05 -12.95
C SER A 147 -26.01 6.05 -12.14
N GLN A 148 -25.81 4.74 -12.37
CA GLN A 148 -26.62 3.69 -11.76
C GLN A 148 -25.91 3.01 -10.59
N TRP A 149 -26.64 2.90 -9.49
CA TRP A 149 -26.21 2.14 -8.31
C TRP A 149 -26.26 0.64 -8.61
N LYS A 150 -25.11 -0.03 -8.54
CA LYS A 150 -25.01 -1.50 -8.58
C LYS A 150 -25.24 -2.03 -7.18
N GLN A 151 -26.25 -2.88 -7.01
CA GLN A 151 -26.57 -3.49 -5.71
C GLN A 151 -25.67 -4.70 -5.44
N TYR A 152 -25.13 -4.79 -4.23
CA TYR A 152 -24.44 -5.98 -3.76
C TYR A 152 -25.45 -6.90 -3.08
N LYS A 153 -25.48 -8.16 -3.54
CA LYS A 153 -26.32 -9.21 -2.98
C LYS A 153 -25.47 -10.14 -2.13
N GLU A 154 -26.05 -10.65 -1.06
CA GLU A 154 -25.39 -11.62 -0.20
C GLU A 154 -25.15 -12.93 -0.98
N PRO A 155 -23.93 -13.51 -0.98
CA PRO A 155 -23.63 -14.72 -1.76
C PRO A 155 -24.55 -15.90 -1.44
N ASN A 156 -24.93 -16.05 -0.17
CA ASN A 156 -25.78 -17.14 0.31
C ASN A 156 -27.28 -16.84 0.17
N TRP A 157 -27.67 -15.57 0.05
CA TRP A 157 -29.08 -15.14 0.00
C TRP A 157 -29.27 -14.02 -1.03
N PRO A 158 -29.43 -14.35 -2.33
CA PRO A 158 -29.42 -13.37 -3.42
C PRO A 158 -30.56 -12.34 -3.41
N TYR A 159 -31.57 -12.54 -2.56
CA TYR A 159 -32.66 -11.58 -2.34
C TYR A 159 -32.34 -10.54 -1.25
N ARG A 160 -31.30 -10.74 -0.44
CA ARG A 160 -30.82 -9.76 0.54
C ARG A 160 -29.82 -8.83 -0.11
N VAL A 161 -30.21 -7.57 -0.26
CA VAL A 161 -29.33 -6.49 -0.71
C VAL A 161 -28.52 -6.00 0.49
N MET A 162 -27.19 -6.13 0.40
CA MET A 162 -26.25 -5.75 1.46
C MET A 162 -25.82 -4.28 1.35
N GLY A 163 -25.94 -3.69 0.16
CA GLY A 163 -25.56 -2.31 -0.09
C GLY A 163 -25.63 -1.96 -1.57
N SER A 164 -25.19 -0.76 -1.91
CA SER A 164 -25.10 -0.33 -3.31
C SER A 164 -23.81 0.43 -3.55
N ALA A 165 -23.15 0.18 -4.69
CA ALA A 165 -22.01 0.94 -5.18
C ALA A 165 -22.36 1.77 -6.41
N LEU A 166 -21.81 2.98 -6.46
CA LEU A 166 -21.76 3.80 -7.64
C LEU A 166 -20.30 3.87 -8.13
N PRO A 167 -20.00 3.48 -9.37
CA PRO A 167 -18.63 3.53 -9.87
C PRO A 167 -18.17 4.98 -10.04
N CYS A 168 -17.02 5.29 -9.45
CA CYS A 168 -16.41 6.61 -9.51
C CYS A 168 -14.90 6.49 -9.68
N VAL A 169 -14.28 7.61 -10.00
CA VAL A 169 -12.84 7.76 -10.14
C VAL A 169 -12.43 8.88 -9.23
N LEU A 170 -11.51 8.59 -8.31
CA LEU A 170 -10.87 9.61 -7.51
C LEU A 170 -9.66 10.14 -8.28
N VAL A 171 -9.60 11.46 -8.44
CA VAL A 171 -8.42 12.15 -8.96
C VAL A 171 -7.65 12.73 -7.79
N THR A 172 -6.42 12.24 -7.59
CA THR A 172 -5.49 12.71 -6.56
C THR A 172 -4.25 13.32 -7.18
N ARG A 173 -3.57 14.18 -6.40
CA ARG A 173 -2.31 14.80 -6.78
C ARG A 173 -1.23 14.40 -5.80
N THR A 174 -0.10 13.97 -6.34
CA THR A 174 1.11 13.64 -5.58
C THR A 174 2.33 14.15 -6.32
N ALA A 175 3.18 14.92 -5.63
CA ALA A 175 4.39 15.51 -6.21
C ALA A 175 4.14 16.29 -7.53
N GLY A 176 2.98 16.96 -7.64
CA GLY A 176 2.60 17.76 -8.81
C GLY A 176 2.08 16.97 -10.02
N LYS A 177 1.96 15.64 -9.93
CA LYS A 177 1.35 14.78 -10.96
C LYS A 177 -0.07 14.37 -10.54
N ASP A 178 -0.99 14.37 -11.49
CA ASP A 178 -2.37 13.94 -11.28
C ASP A 178 -2.50 12.43 -11.58
N TYR A 179 -3.23 11.74 -10.72
CA TYR A 179 -3.46 10.29 -10.81
C TYR A 179 -4.94 9.97 -10.66
N ILE A 180 -5.34 8.90 -11.35
CA ILE A 180 -6.67 8.32 -11.33
C ILE A 180 -6.63 7.02 -10.53
N ILE A 181 -7.55 6.91 -9.58
CA ILE A 181 -7.82 5.70 -8.82
C ILE A 181 -9.26 5.30 -9.09
N GLU A 182 -9.47 4.08 -9.56
CA GLU A 182 -10.80 3.53 -9.77
C GLU A 182 -11.42 3.19 -8.40
N CYS A 183 -12.51 3.87 -8.07
CA CYS A 183 -13.19 3.75 -6.79
C CYS A 183 -14.66 3.37 -6.98
N SER A 184 -15.28 2.99 -5.88
CA SER A 184 -16.73 2.88 -5.79
C SER A 184 -17.21 3.63 -4.55
N LEU A 185 -18.21 4.49 -4.73
CA LEU A 185 -18.94 5.10 -3.64
C LEU A 185 -19.99 4.11 -3.18
N GLN A 186 -19.84 3.56 -1.99
CA GLN A 186 -20.75 2.59 -1.40
C GLN A 186 -21.68 3.25 -0.40
N LYS A 187 -22.93 2.78 -0.35
CA LYS A 187 -23.90 3.10 0.70
C LYS A 187 -24.50 1.85 1.31
N ASN A 188 -24.79 1.90 2.60
CA ASN A 188 -25.54 0.86 3.30
C ASN A 188 -27.01 0.81 2.84
N THR A 189 -27.72 -0.25 3.22
CA THR A 189 -29.15 -0.46 2.90
C THR A 189 -30.05 0.66 3.41
N ALA A 190 -29.68 1.33 4.50
CA ALA A 190 -30.40 2.48 5.06
C ALA A 190 -30.12 3.81 4.32
N GLY A 191 -29.11 3.85 3.44
CA GLY A 191 -28.69 5.07 2.73
C GLY A 191 -28.06 6.16 3.62
N SER A 192 -27.74 5.84 4.87
CA SER A 192 -27.29 6.78 5.90
C SER A 192 -25.77 6.92 5.96
N THR A 193 -25.01 5.87 5.65
CA THR A 193 -23.54 5.89 5.64
C THR A 193 -23.00 5.71 4.23
N TYR A 194 -22.09 6.60 3.85
CA TYR A 194 -21.35 6.56 2.60
C TYR A 194 -19.88 6.31 2.89
N PHE A 195 -19.27 5.40 2.15
CA PHE A 195 -17.83 5.20 2.17
C PHE A 195 -17.30 4.98 0.76
N MET A 196 -16.07 5.41 0.51
CA MET A 196 -15.44 5.21 -0.79
C MET A 196 -14.40 4.10 -0.64
N SER A 197 -14.57 3.02 -1.40
CA SER A 197 -13.56 1.98 -1.51
C SER A 197 -12.83 2.16 -2.83
N ALA A 198 -11.49 2.16 -2.79
CA ALA A 198 -10.74 1.88 -3.99
C ALA A 198 -11.07 0.45 -4.41
N ASN A 199 -11.52 0.27 -5.65
CA ASN A 199 -11.45 -1.07 -6.24
C ASN A 199 -9.95 -1.36 -6.37
N ASP A 200 -9.49 -2.61 -6.23
CA ASP A 200 -8.07 -2.99 -6.30
C ASP A 200 -7.33 -2.60 -7.61
N GLY A 201 -7.92 -1.75 -8.44
CA GLY A 201 -7.33 -1.11 -9.61
C GLY A 201 -6.12 -0.25 -9.25
N GLU A 202 -5.07 -0.45 -10.04
CA GLU A 202 -3.82 0.25 -9.90
C GLU A 202 -3.98 1.76 -10.17
N ARG A 203 -3.15 2.56 -9.51
CA ARG A 203 -3.08 4.02 -9.66
C ARG A 203 -2.54 4.38 -11.05
N LYS A 204 -3.33 5.06 -11.88
CA LYS A 204 -2.95 5.40 -13.28
C LYS A 204 -2.62 6.89 -13.41
N PRO A 205 -1.50 7.28 -14.04
CA PRO A 205 -1.21 8.69 -14.27
C PRO A 205 -2.19 9.28 -15.30
N VAL A 206 -2.53 10.56 -15.14
CA VAL A 206 -3.37 11.30 -16.10
C VAL A 206 -2.51 11.95 -17.17
N LYS A 207 -2.98 11.92 -18.43
CA LYS A 207 -2.37 12.66 -19.55
C LYS A 207 -2.71 14.14 -19.52
#